data_AF-A0A8H3XAX8-F1
#
_entry.id   AF-A0A8H3XAX8-F1
#
_cell.length_a   1.000
_cell.length_b   1.000
_cell.length_c   1.000
_cell.angle_alpha   90.00
_cell.angle_beta   90.00
_cell.angle_gamma   90.00
#
_symmetry.space_group_name_H-M   'P 1'
#
loop_
_entity.id
_entity.type
_entity.pdbx_description
1 polymer ?
#
loop_
_entity_poly.entity_id
_entity_poly.type
_entity_poly.pdbx_seq_one_letter_code
_entity_poly.pdbx_strand_id
1 'polypeptide(L)'
;MLSNNEFQDIRDLVDLLYPFDKATEIFSGSNYATLCIMVPTIEELINHLNNINSESCVINEVRDTILDNLSSRWSPSPKYGLFASFLDPRFKNLSFCSTVSIK
;
A
#
# COMPACT_ATOMS: atom_id res chain seq x y z
N MET A 1 13.99 -30.08 -1.59
CA MET A 1 12.87 -29.65 -0.73
C MET A 1 13.27 -28.34 -0.08
N LEU A 2 12.36 -27.39 0.03
CA LEU A 2 12.60 -26.14 0.76
C LEU A 2 12.78 -26.45 2.25
N SER A 3 13.66 -25.70 2.91
CA SER A 3 13.83 -25.71 4.35
C SER A 3 12.61 -25.11 5.06
N ASN A 4 12.46 -25.42 6.35
CA ASN A 4 11.38 -24.83 7.15
C ASN A 4 11.44 -23.29 7.20
N ASN A 5 12.66 -22.73 7.17
CA ASN A 5 12.87 -21.28 7.17
C ASN A 5 12.39 -20.68 5.84
N GLU A 6 12.79 -21.26 4.70
CA GLU A 6 12.32 -20.79 3.39
C GLU A 6 10.79 -20.92 3.24
N PHE A 7 10.18 -21.97 3.81
CA PHE A 7 8.73 -22.08 3.86
C PHE A 7 8.07 -20.99 4.70
N GLN A 8 8.74 -20.56 5.77
CA GLN A 8 8.24 -19.47 6.60
C GLN A 8 8.38 -18.13 5.86
N ASP A 9 9.52 -17.88 5.21
CA ASP A 9 9.71 -16.68 4.37
C ASP A 9 8.64 -16.58 3.28
N ILE A 10 8.26 -17.71 2.66
CA ILE A 10 7.17 -17.70 1.67
C ILE A 10 5.82 -17.30 2.28
N ARG A 11 5.51 -17.77 3.50
CA ARG A 11 4.26 -17.38 4.19
C ARG A 11 4.28 -15.89 4.52
N ASP A 12 5.38 -15.41 5.08
CA ASP A 12 5.56 -14.01 5.42
C ASP A 12 5.48 -13.12 4.17
N LEU A 13 5.96 -13.60 3.02
CA LEU A 13 5.84 -12.92 1.73
C LEU A 13 4.39 -12.87 1.24
N VAL A 14 3.61 -13.94 1.41
CA VAL A 14 2.18 -13.93 1.07
C VAL A 14 1.44 -12.91 1.92
N ASP A 15 1.74 -12.85 3.23
CA ASP A 15 1.14 -11.88 4.15
C ASP A 15 1.55 -10.44 3.81
N LEU A 16 2.83 -10.22 3.46
CA LEU A 16 3.36 -8.94 2.98
C LEU A 16 2.59 -8.44 1.74
N LEU A 17 2.33 -9.34 0.79
CA LEU A 17 1.72 -9.02 -0.51
C LEU A 17 0.18 -9.03 -0.50
N TYR A 18 -0.46 -9.56 0.54
CA TYR A 18 -1.91 -9.66 0.60
C TYR A 18 -2.64 -8.31 0.40
N PRO A 19 -2.19 -7.17 0.97
CA PRO A 19 -2.83 -5.88 0.69
C PRO A 19 -2.73 -5.43 -0.78
N PHE A 20 -1.72 -5.88 -1.53
CA PHE A 20 -1.58 -5.58 -2.95
C PHE A 20 -2.60 -6.34 -3.81
N ASP A 21 -2.98 -7.56 -3.40
CA ASP A 21 -4.11 -8.29 -4.00
C ASP A 21 -5.39 -7.46 -3.87
N LYS A 22 -5.67 -6.94 -2.65
CA LYS A 22 -6.84 -6.09 -2.40
C LYS A 22 -6.80 -4.76 -3.14
N ALA A 23 -5.65 -4.11 -3.21
CA ALA A 23 -5.50 -2.90 -4.01
C ALA A 23 -5.78 -3.16 -5.50
N THR A 24 -5.30 -4.30 -6.03
CA THR A 24 -5.51 -4.68 -7.44
C THR A 24 -6.99 -5.01 -7.72
N GLU A 25 -7.67 -5.69 -6.80
CA GLU A 25 -9.11 -5.94 -6.86
C GLU A 25 -9.89 -4.62 -6.94
N ILE A 26 -9.53 -3.64 -6.11
CA ILE A 26 -10.15 -2.30 -6.10
C ILE A 26 -9.87 -1.55 -7.41
N PHE A 27 -8.63 -1.54 -7.88
CA PHE A 27 -8.27 -0.77 -9.09
C PHE A 27 -8.78 -1.39 -10.39
N SER A 28 -9.09 -2.69 -10.38
CA SER A 28 -9.70 -3.40 -11.51
C SER A 28 -11.22 -3.18 -11.60
N GLY A 29 -11.82 -2.45 -10.66
CA GLY A 29 -13.25 -2.15 -10.66
C GLY A 29 -13.67 -1.32 -11.88
N SER A 30 -14.69 -1.79 -12.59
CA SER A 30 -15.28 -1.09 -13.74
C SER A 30 -16.63 -0.40 -13.44
N ASN A 31 -17.21 -0.70 -12.28
CA ASN A 31 -18.55 -0.22 -11.88
C ASN A 31 -18.52 1.01 -10.96
N TYR A 32 -17.35 1.58 -10.69
CA TYR A 32 -17.18 2.77 -9.85
C TYR A 32 -15.95 3.58 -10.26
N ALA A 33 -15.92 4.85 -9.87
CA ALA A 33 -14.74 5.69 -10.07
C ALA A 33 -13.58 5.18 -9.20
N THR A 34 -12.50 4.75 -9.84
CA THR A 34 -11.30 4.23 -9.17
C THR A 34 -10.31 5.35 -8.81
N LEU A 35 -10.33 6.46 -9.56
CA LEU A 35 -9.38 7.57 -9.37
C LEU A 35 -9.45 8.22 -7.98
N CYS A 36 -10.64 8.33 -7.40
CA CYS A 36 -10.81 8.87 -6.04
C CYS A 36 -10.36 7.91 -4.93
N ILE A 37 -10.17 6.63 -5.24
CA ILE A 37 -9.71 5.61 -4.29
C ILE A 37 -8.19 5.40 -4.42
N MET A 38 -7.61 5.78 -5.57
CA MET A 38 -6.21 5.57 -5.91
C MET A 38 -5.24 6.11 -4.85
N VAL A 39 -5.35 7.38 -4.47
CA VAL A 39 -4.40 7.97 -3.50
C VAL A 39 -4.58 7.36 -2.10
N PRO A 40 -5.80 7.27 -1.53
CA PRO A 40 -6.01 6.59 -0.24
C PRO A 40 -5.42 5.17 -0.20
N THR A 41 -5.62 4.37 -1.25
CA THR A 41 -5.12 3.00 -1.30
C THR A 41 -3.60 2.94 -1.36
N ILE A 42 -2.95 3.82 -2.13
CA ILE A 42 -1.49 3.85 -2.23
C ILE A 42 -0.86 4.25 -0.89
N GLU A 43 -1.41 5.27 -0.23
CA GLU A 43 -0.95 5.70 1.10
C GLU A 43 -1.13 4.59 2.14
N GLU A 44 -2.23 3.84 2.08
CA GLU A 44 -2.43 2.67 2.95
C GLU A 44 -1.41 1.55 2.69
N LEU A 45 -1.04 1.30 1.43
CA LEU A 45 0.03 0.35 1.09
C LEU A 45 1.39 0.80 1.64
N ILE A 46 1.70 2.11 1.58
CA ILE A 46 2.93 2.66 2.16
C ILE A 46 2.93 2.47 3.68
N ASN A 47 1.82 2.78 4.33
CA ASN A 47 1.65 2.60 5.78
C ASN A 47 1.79 1.13 6.18
N HIS A 48 1.19 0.21 5.42
CA HIS A 48 1.37 -1.24 5.61
C HIS A 48 2.83 -1.63 5.57
N LEU A 49 3.57 -1.24 4.52
CA LEU A 49 5.00 -1.55 4.39
C LEU A 49 5.81 -0.95 5.55
N ASN A 50 5.55 0.29 5.95
CA ASN A 50 6.26 0.94 7.07
C ASN A 50 6.02 0.27 8.43
N ASN A 51 4.89 -0.39 8.62
CA ASN A 51 4.52 -1.04 9.88
C ASN A 51 5.01 -2.51 9.98
N ILE A 52 5.60 -3.06 8.91
CA ILE A 52 6.09 -4.43 8.89
C ILE A 52 7.46 -4.51 9.56
N ASN A 53 7.50 -5.23 10.67
CA ASN A 53 8.71 -5.64 11.36
C ASN A 53 8.84 -7.16 11.24
N SER A 54 9.71 -7.63 10.35
CA SER A 54 10.06 -9.05 10.21
C SER A 54 11.52 -9.27 10.59
N GLU A 55 11.81 -10.42 11.21
CA GLU A 55 13.18 -10.87 11.49
C GLU A 55 13.87 -11.44 10.24
N SER A 56 13.10 -11.73 9.17
CA SER A 56 13.63 -12.27 7.91
C SER A 56 14.29 -11.18 7.07
N CYS A 57 15.55 -11.39 6.71
CA CYS A 57 16.29 -10.51 5.82
C CYS A 57 15.61 -10.39 4.44
N VAL A 58 15.09 -11.50 3.91
CA VAL A 58 14.42 -11.54 2.60
C VAL A 58 13.17 -10.67 2.60
N ILE A 59 12.37 -10.74 3.66
CA ILE A 59 11.14 -9.95 3.78
C ILE A 59 11.46 -8.45 3.87
N ASN A 60 12.50 -8.09 4.63
CA ASN A 60 12.93 -6.70 4.73
C ASN A 60 13.46 -6.18 3.39
N GLU A 61 14.25 -6.97 2.65
CA GLU A 61 14.76 -6.58 1.33
C GLU A 61 13.63 -6.37 0.32
N VAL A 62 12.64 -7.27 0.30
CA VAL A 62 11.46 -7.13 -0.58
C VAL A 62 10.64 -5.92 -0.18
N ARG A 63 10.36 -5.72 1.11
CA ARG A 63 9.64 -4.55 1.64
C ARG A 63 10.30 -3.25 1.20
N ASP A 64 11.61 -3.12 1.44
CA ASP A 64 12.38 -1.91 1.15
C ASP A 64 12.41 -1.64 -0.36
N THR A 65 12.63 -2.68 -1.18
CA THR A 65 12.59 -2.58 -2.64
C THR A 65 11.22 -2.12 -3.14
N ILE A 66 10.13 -2.66 -2.60
CA ILE A 66 8.77 -2.25 -2.98
C ILE A 66 8.53 -0.80 -2.54
N LEU A 67 8.91 -0.43 -1.32
CA LEU A 67 8.71 0.91 -0.77
C LEU A 67 9.44 1.97 -1.60
N ASP A 68 10.69 1.70 -1.99
CA ASP A 68 11.48 2.59 -2.86
C ASP A 68 10.86 2.73 -4.25
N ASN A 69 10.39 1.62 -4.84
CA ASN A 69 9.72 1.65 -6.14
C ASN A 69 8.37 2.39 -6.09
N LEU A 70 7.61 2.22 -5.01
CA LEU A 70 6.33 2.88 -4.84
C LEU A 70 6.52 4.39 -4.63
N SER A 71 7.44 4.75 -3.73
CA SER A 71 7.76 6.14 -3.41
C SER A 71 8.29 6.89 -4.64
N SER A 72 9.17 6.28 -5.43
CA SER A 72 9.70 6.90 -6.65
C SER A 72 8.66 7.10 -7.76
N ARG A 73 7.67 6.21 -7.86
CA ARG A 73 6.60 6.29 -8.88
C ARG A 73 5.48 7.26 -8.50
N TRP A 74 5.18 7.36 -7.21
CA TRP A 74 3.99 8.04 -6.72
C TRP A 74 4.30 9.29 -5.89
N SER A 75 5.57 9.64 -5.68
CA SER A 75 5.99 10.91 -5.09
C SER A 75 6.48 11.88 -6.18
N PRO A 76 5.87 13.09 -6.31
CA PRO A 76 4.75 13.60 -5.53
C PRO A 76 3.39 13.02 -5.99
N SER A 77 2.45 12.90 -5.05
CA SER A 77 1.12 12.34 -5.28
C SER A 77 0.40 13.00 -6.48
N PRO A 78 -0.26 12.24 -7.37
CA PRO A 78 -0.92 12.79 -8.54
C PRO A 78 -2.03 13.78 -8.18
N LYS A 79 -1.91 15.04 -8.63
CA LYS A 79 -2.83 16.14 -8.29
C LYS A 79 -4.31 15.80 -8.56
N TYR A 80 -4.62 15.15 -9.68
CA TYR A 80 -5.99 14.76 -10.00
C TYR A 80 -6.51 13.61 -9.14
N GLY A 81 -5.65 12.69 -8.72
CA GLY A 81 -6.00 11.65 -7.75
C GLY A 81 -6.35 12.27 -6.39
N LEU A 82 -5.56 13.25 -5.94
CA LEU A 82 -5.84 14.00 -4.72
C LEU A 82 -7.17 14.75 -4.80
N PHE A 83 -7.44 15.48 -5.88
CA PHE A 83 -8.72 16.18 -6.04
C PHE A 83 -9.90 15.22 -6.10
N ALA A 84 -9.78 14.11 -6.82
CA ALA A 84 -10.82 13.09 -6.89
C ALA A 84 -11.10 12.50 -5.51
N SER A 85 -10.05 12.20 -4.75
CA SER A 85 -10.16 11.66 -3.37
C SER A 85 -10.79 12.68 -2.43
N PHE A 86 -10.39 13.95 -2.53
CA PHE A 86 -10.92 15.06 -1.72
C PHE A 86 -12.42 15.30 -1.96
N LEU A 87 -12.88 15.17 -3.20
CA LEU A 87 -14.29 15.37 -3.57
C LEU A 87 -15.17 14.16 -3.23
N ASP A 88 -14.57 13.01 -2.93
CA ASP A 88 -15.32 11.81 -2.56
C ASP A 88 -15.74 11.86 -1.09
N PRO A 89 -17.06 11.81 -0.78
CA PRO A 89 -17.54 11.85 0.59
C PRO A 89 -16.98 10.75 1.51
N ARG A 90 -16.52 9.63 0.96
CA ARG A 90 -15.95 8.50 1.71
C ARG A 90 -14.61 8.84 2.35
N PHE A 91 -13.87 9.82 1.81
CA PHE A 91 -12.51 10.15 2.23
C PHE A 91 -12.40 11.51 2.95
N LYS A 92 -13.51 12.03 3.48
CA LYS A 92 -13.56 13.34 4.16
C LYS A 92 -12.72 13.44 5.44
N ASN A 93 -12.29 12.31 6.02
CA ASN A 93 -11.39 12.32 7.17
C ASN A 93 -9.94 12.71 6.80
N LEU A 94 -9.58 12.68 5.50
CA LEU A 94 -8.28 13.06 4.96
C LEU A 94 -7.07 12.38 5.64
N SER A 95 -7.26 11.20 6.23
CA SER A 95 -6.19 10.46 6.92
C SER A 95 -5.02 10.10 6.00
N PHE A 96 -5.32 9.95 4.70
CA PHE A 96 -4.34 9.69 3.63
C PHE A 96 -3.55 10.94 3.20
N CYS A 97 -3.89 12.14 3.70
CA CYS A 97 -3.17 13.38 3.40
C CYS A 97 -2.70 14.11 4.65
N SER A 98 -3.06 13.64 5.85
CA SER A 98 -2.63 14.25 7.10
C SER A 98 -1.23 13.78 7.45
N THR A 99 -0.26 14.70 7.45
CA THR A 99 1.08 14.49 8.02
C THR A 99 1.09 14.44 9.55
N VAL A 100 -0.08 14.59 10.16
CA VAL A 100 -0.29 14.58 11.62
C VAL A 100 -1.07 13.32 11.95
N SER A 101 -0.42 12.32 12.56
CA SER A 101 -1.11 11.21 13.21
C SER A 101 -1.94 11.79 14.36
N ILE A 102 -3.27 11.83 14.19
CA ILE A 102 -4.18 12.18 15.28
C ILE A 102 -4.14 11.00 16.27
N LYS A 103 -3.59 11.25 17.46
CA LYS A 103 -3.56 10.32 18.59
C LYS A 103 -4.94 10.08 19.16
#